data_AF-A0A2V6S8E2-F1
#
_entry.id   AF-A0A2V6S8E2-F1
#
_cell.length_a   1.000
_cell.length_b   1.000
_cell.length_c   1.000
_cell.angle_alpha   90.00
_cell.angle_beta   90.00
_cell.angle_gamma   90.00
#
_symmetry.space_group_name_H-M   'P 1'
#
loop_
_entity.id
_entity.type
_entity.pdbx_description
1 polymer ?
#
loop_
_entity_poly.entity_id
_entity_poly.type
_entity_poly.pdbx_seq_one_letter_code
_entity_poly.pdbx_strand_id
1 'polypeptide(L)'
;MGRFPEREATELLARCHWRCCICHRFCGVKMELDHMQSSADGGPDTIDNAMPVCFECHAEIHAYNDRHPRGRKFTPEELRLHKERWLRLCETSAHFLASVPPRTDVGPIQALIDELEFNATVAASADEIPHLTTSALLPLPAREDVILARLGHEQILLVGMPLSPANDFSKRRRAAMRHKWHAARAQIKAPWVTELKAKVRSMSGWTRDYFGGLE
;
A
#
# COMPACT_ATOMS: atom_id res chain seq x y z
N MET A 1 22.08 -0.16 -23.32
CA MET A 1 21.55 0.54 -22.13
C MET A 1 22.74 1.07 -21.38
N GLY A 2 22.86 2.39 -21.27
CA GLY A 2 23.97 3.00 -20.56
C GLY A 2 23.93 2.62 -19.08
N ARG A 3 25.10 2.37 -18.49
CA ARG A 3 25.20 1.89 -17.11
C ARG A 3 25.51 3.09 -16.22
N PHE A 4 24.58 3.44 -15.33
CA PHE A 4 24.84 4.43 -14.27
C PHE A 4 26.05 4.01 -13.42
N PRO A 5 26.81 4.96 -12.83
CA PRO A 5 27.92 4.63 -11.95
C PRO A 5 27.46 3.77 -10.78
N GLU A 6 28.07 2.60 -10.58
CA GLU A 6 27.60 1.57 -9.63
C GLU A 6 27.51 2.08 -8.19
N ARG A 7 28.50 2.88 -7.77
CA ARG A 7 28.54 3.48 -6.43
C ARG A 7 27.34 4.40 -6.19
N GLU A 8 27.06 5.27 -7.14
CA GLU A 8 25.96 6.24 -7.06
C GLU A 8 24.60 5.57 -7.19
N ALA A 9 24.50 4.54 -8.04
CA ALA A 9 23.30 3.72 -8.18
C ALA A 9 22.94 3.01 -6.86
N THR A 10 23.95 2.43 -6.21
CA THR A 10 23.79 1.77 -4.90
C THR A 10 23.34 2.77 -3.83
N GLU A 11 23.97 3.96 -3.80
CA GLU A 11 23.61 5.01 -2.87
C GLU A 11 22.17 5.50 -3.08
N LEU A 12 21.76 5.69 -4.34
CA LEU A 12 20.41 6.12 -4.68
C LEU A 12 19.34 5.08 -4.28
N LEU A 13 19.59 3.79 -4.53
CA LEU A 13 18.69 2.71 -4.10
C LEU A 13 18.58 2.60 -2.58
N ALA A 14 19.69 2.81 -1.86
CA ALA A 14 19.70 2.86 -0.40
C ALA A 14 18.89 4.06 0.12
N ARG A 15 19.10 5.26 -0.45
CA ARG A 15 18.39 6.50 -0.07
C ARG A 15 16.89 6.42 -0.31
N CYS A 16 16.44 5.72 -1.35
CA CYS A 16 15.01 5.51 -1.58
C CYS A 16 14.43 4.33 -0.77
N HIS A 17 15.22 3.70 0.12
CA HIS A 17 14.86 2.51 0.90
C HIS A 17 14.40 1.32 0.04
N TRP A 18 14.98 1.13 -1.14
CA TRP A 18 14.57 0.07 -2.08
C TRP A 18 13.06 0.09 -2.39
N ARG A 19 12.49 1.29 -2.41
CA ARG A 19 11.10 1.56 -2.77
C ARG A 19 11.03 2.33 -4.07
N CYS A 20 9.98 2.04 -4.85
CA CYS A 20 9.70 2.74 -6.10
C CYS A 20 9.40 4.23 -5.86
N CYS A 21 10.06 5.14 -6.58
CA CYS A 21 9.81 6.58 -6.45
C CYS A 21 8.45 7.02 -7.00
N ILE A 22 7.72 6.15 -7.70
CA ILE A 22 6.36 6.43 -8.21
C ILE A 22 5.30 5.84 -7.29
N CYS A 23 5.31 4.51 -7.09
CA CYS A 23 4.27 3.82 -6.32
C CYS A 23 4.60 3.61 -4.84
N HIS A 24 5.83 3.91 -4.42
CA HIS A 24 6.34 3.81 -3.03
C HIS A 24 6.32 2.40 -2.41
N ARG A 25 6.01 1.38 -3.21
CA ARG A 25 6.04 -0.03 -2.82
C ARG A 25 7.49 -0.44 -2.55
N PHE A 26 7.70 -1.21 -1.48
CA PHE A 26 8.97 -1.93 -1.26
C PHE A 26 8.99 -3.15 -2.16
N CYS A 27 9.92 -3.16 -3.11
CA CYS A 27 10.00 -4.20 -4.14
C CYS A 27 11.27 -5.06 -4.03
N GLY A 28 12.18 -4.72 -3.10
CA GLY A 28 13.46 -5.42 -2.94
C GLY A 28 14.21 -5.47 -4.27
N VAL A 29 14.66 -6.67 -4.67
CA VAL A 29 15.41 -6.88 -5.93
C VAL A 29 14.60 -6.64 -7.21
N LYS A 30 13.27 -6.44 -7.13
CA LYS A 30 12.42 -6.10 -8.28
C LYS A 30 12.41 -4.60 -8.58
N MET A 31 13.56 -3.96 -8.39
CA MET A 31 13.82 -2.53 -8.55
C MET A 31 14.89 -2.34 -9.60
N GLU A 32 14.72 -1.32 -10.42
CA GLU A 32 15.66 -0.89 -11.46
C GLU A 32 15.87 0.63 -11.40
N LEU A 33 16.95 1.09 -12.02
CA LEU A 33 17.14 2.50 -12.33
C LEU A 33 16.77 2.72 -13.79
N ASP A 34 15.74 3.52 -14.03
CA ASP A 34 15.36 3.97 -15.36
C ASP A 34 15.87 5.40 -15.59
N HIS A 35 15.96 5.83 -16.85
CA HIS A 35 16.24 7.20 -17.20
C HIS A 35 14.94 8.02 -17.21
N MET A 36 14.90 9.15 -16.51
CA MET A 36 13.73 10.06 -16.56
C MET A 36 13.53 10.67 -17.95
N GLN A 37 14.62 11.03 -18.61
CA GLN A 37 14.66 11.25 -20.05
C GLN A 37 15.36 10.06 -20.71
N SER A 38 14.66 9.34 -21.59
CA SER A 38 15.21 8.13 -22.23
C SER A 38 16.47 8.44 -23.04
N SER A 39 17.37 7.46 -23.19
CA SER A 39 18.55 7.62 -24.06
C SER A 39 18.15 7.85 -25.53
N ALA A 40 17.00 7.31 -25.96
CA ALA A 40 16.47 7.53 -27.32
C ALA A 40 16.07 9.00 -27.54
N ASP A 41 15.65 9.68 -26.49
CA ASP A 41 15.32 11.12 -26.48
C ASP A 41 16.53 11.99 -26.06
N GLY A 42 17.74 11.44 -26.10
CA GLY A 42 18.99 12.17 -25.80
C GLY A 42 19.30 12.33 -24.30
N GLY A 43 18.66 11.56 -23.43
CA GLY A 43 18.91 11.61 -21.99
C GLY A 43 20.31 11.07 -21.59
N PRO A 44 21.01 11.72 -20.65
CA PRO A 44 22.36 11.33 -20.25
C PRO A 44 22.37 10.17 -19.24
N ASP A 45 23.48 9.42 -19.19
CA ASP A 45 23.75 8.35 -18.20
C ASP A 45 24.26 8.90 -16.86
N THR A 46 23.58 9.89 -16.30
CA THR A 46 23.93 10.50 -15.00
C THR A 46 22.98 10.05 -13.91
N ILE A 47 23.46 10.02 -12.65
CA ILE A 47 22.61 9.66 -11.51
C ILE A 47 21.46 10.66 -11.32
N ASP A 48 21.65 11.91 -11.76
CA ASP A 48 20.62 12.93 -11.72
C ASP A 48 19.43 12.56 -12.60
N ASN A 49 19.70 11.99 -13.79
CA ASN A 49 18.69 11.46 -14.71
C ASN A 49 18.15 10.07 -14.30
N ALA A 50 18.79 9.39 -13.35
CA ALA A 50 18.34 8.06 -12.90
C ALA A 50 17.12 8.14 -11.97
N MET A 51 16.19 7.19 -12.10
CA MET A 51 15.01 7.06 -11.24
C MET A 51 14.85 5.62 -10.73
N PRO A 52 14.86 5.40 -9.39
CA PRO A 52 14.53 4.11 -8.81
C PRO A 52 13.05 3.77 -8.96
N VAL A 53 12.74 2.69 -9.68
CA VAL A 53 11.37 2.24 -9.93
C VAL A 53 11.26 0.72 -9.86
N CYS A 54 10.05 0.22 -9.61
CA CYS A 54 9.78 -1.21 -9.75
C CYS A 54 9.54 -1.58 -11.23
N PHE A 55 9.62 -2.86 -11.56
CA PHE A 55 9.40 -3.33 -12.93
C PHE A 55 8.04 -2.92 -13.53
N GLU A 56 6.99 -2.85 -12.71
CA GLU A 56 5.66 -2.39 -13.15
C GLU A 56 5.72 -0.93 -13.62
N CYS A 57 6.27 -0.03 -12.80
CA CYS A 57 6.37 1.38 -13.18
C CYS A 57 7.41 1.62 -14.29
N HIS A 58 8.51 0.86 -14.32
CA HIS A 58 9.49 0.92 -15.39
C HIS A 58 8.83 0.64 -16.76
N ALA A 59 7.95 -0.36 -16.82
CA ALA A 59 7.22 -0.68 -18.04
C ALA A 59 6.24 0.42 -18.48
N GLU A 60 5.85 1.36 -17.60
CA GLU A 60 4.88 2.41 -17.90
C GLU A 60 5.52 3.74 -18.33
N ILE A 61 6.68 4.11 -17.78
CA ILE A 61 7.28 5.46 -17.93
C ILE A 61 7.44 5.88 -19.40
N HIS A 62 7.91 4.97 -20.25
CA HIS A 62 8.17 5.24 -21.68
C HIS A 62 7.19 4.54 -22.62
N ALA A 63 6.10 3.96 -22.09
CA ALA A 63 5.14 3.18 -22.88
C ALA A 63 4.03 4.02 -23.56
N TYR A 64 3.99 5.33 -23.31
CA TYR A 64 2.97 6.18 -23.91
C TYR A 64 3.09 6.23 -25.44
N ASN A 65 2.00 5.91 -26.12
CA ASN A 65 1.94 5.92 -27.58
C ASN A 65 1.23 7.19 -28.09
N ASP A 66 2.00 8.11 -28.68
CA ASP A 66 1.47 9.36 -29.24
C ASP A 66 0.46 9.13 -30.40
N ARG A 67 0.51 7.97 -31.07
CA ARG A 67 -0.45 7.59 -32.13
C ARG A 67 -1.78 7.04 -31.60
N HIS A 68 -1.83 6.62 -30.34
CA HIS A 68 -3.05 6.13 -29.69
C HIS A 68 -3.10 6.63 -28.24
N PRO A 69 -3.36 7.93 -28.04
CA PRO A 69 -3.22 8.56 -26.74
C PRO A 69 -4.23 7.97 -25.74
N ARG A 70 -3.71 7.35 -24.68
CA ARG A 70 -4.49 6.83 -23.56
C ARG A 70 -3.87 7.26 -22.24
N GLY A 71 -4.71 7.80 -21.37
CA GLY A 71 -4.25 8.30 -20.08
C GLY A 71 -3.33 9.51 -20.21
N ARG A 72 -2.36 9.64 -19.29
CA ARG A 72 -1.36 10.71 -19.28
C ARG A 72 0.03 10.12 -19.50
N LYS A 73 0.89 10.87 -20.19
CA LYS A 73 2.32 10.56 -20.37
C LYS A 73 3.10 11.10 -19.17
N PHE A 74 3.99 10.29 -18.60
CA PHE A 74 4.97 10.79 -17.64
C PHE A 74 5.93 11.75 -18.35
N THR A 75 6.07 12.95 -17.80
CA THR A 75 7.09 13.91 -18.27
C THR A 75 8.36 13.77 -17.43
N PRO A 76 9.55 14.04 -18.00
CA PRO A 76 10.81 14.01 -17.22
C PRO A 76 10.74 14.88 -15.96
N GLU A 77 10.05 16.02 -16.04
CA GLU A 77 9.84 16.92 -14.91
C GLU A 77 8.94 16.32 -13.82
N GLU A 78 7.85 15.63 -14.19
CA GLU A 78 7.03 14.89 -13.22
C GLU A 78 7.86 13.80 -12.52
N LEU A 79 8.65 13.03 -13.27
CA LEU A 79 9.50 11.98 -12.72
C LEU A 79 10.55 12.55 -11.75
N ARG A 80 11.15 13.69 -12.08
CA ARG A 80 12.07 14.42 -11.21
C ARG A 80 11.39 14.80 -9.90
N LEU A 81 10.18 15.37 -9.98
CA LEU A 81 9.40 15.74 -8.80
C LEU A 81 9.01 14.52 -7.95
N HIS A 82 8.66 13.40 -8.56
CA HIS A 82 8.40 12.13 -7.87
C HIS A 82 9.63 11.66 -7.08
N LYS A 83 10.79 11.59 -7.74
CA LYS A 83 12.08 11.23 -7.13
C LYS A 83 12.42 12.15 -5.96
N GLU A 84 12.39 13.47 -6.15
CA GLU A 84 12.77 14.43 -5.11
C GLU A 84 11.85 14.40 -3.89
N ARG A 85 10.54 14.33 -4.11
CA ARG A 85 9.57 14.22 -3.01
C ARG A 85 9.79 12.94 -2.23
N TRP A 86 10.00 11.83 -2.93
CA TRP A 86 10.22 10.54 -2.28
C TRP A 86 11.51 10.52 -1.45
N LEU A 87 12.63 10.97 -2.02
CA LEU A 87 13.90 11.05 -1.31
C LEU A 87 13.82 11.97 -0.08
N ARG A 88 13.14 13.12 -0.21
CA ARG A 88 12.89 14.01 0.94
C ARG A 88 12.08 13.33 2.04
N LEU A 89 11.05 12.56 1.68
CA LEU A 89 10.25 11.80 2.66
C LEU A 89 11.08 10.71 3.34
N CYS A 90 11.95 10.02 2.59
CA CYS A 90 12.87 9.04 3.14
C CYS A 90 13.84 9.64 4.17
N GLU A 91 14.40 10.82 3.86
CA GLU A 91 15.32 11.54 4.73
C GLU A 91 14.64 12.07 6.00
N THR A 92 13.42 12.60 5.87
CA THR A 92 12.71 13.27 6.99
C THR A 92 11.85 12.33 7.84
N SER A 93 11.37 11.23 7.26
CA SER A 93 10.30 10.40 7.85
C SER A 93 10.65 8.91 7.88
N ALA A 94 11.94 8.57 8.03
CA ALA A 94 12.43 7.19 8.05
C ALA A 94 11.70 6.28 9.07
N HIS A 95 11.28 6.83 10.22
CA HIS A 95 10.54 6.07 11.25
C HIS A 95 9.16 5.58 10.75
N PHE A 96 8.50 6.36 9.89
CA PHE A 96 7.24 5.93 9.27
C PHE A 96 7.47 4.75 8.33
N LEU A 97 8.54 4.77 7.53
CA LEU A 97 8.88 3.69 6.61
C LEU A 97 9.18 2.37 7.32
N ALA A 98 9.74 2.43 8.54
CA ALA A 98 9.98 1.26 9.38
C ALA A 98 8.71 0.72 10.08
N SER A 99 7.70 1.57 10.29
CA SER A 99 6.46 1.19 10.98
C SER A 99 5.35 0.73 10.03
N VAL A 100 5.43 1.08 8.74
CA VAL A 100 4.55 0.53 7.71
C VAL A 100 4.89 -0.96 7.53
N PRO A 101 3.99 -1.89 7.89
CA PRO A 101 4.22 -3.30 7.59
C PRO A 101 4.41 -3.43 6.08
N PRO A 102 5.30 -4.32 5.60
CA PRO A 102 5.37 -4.64 4.19
C PRO A 102 3.94 -4.92 3.72
N ARG A 103 3.52 -4.30 2.60
CA ARG A 103 2.31 -4.75 1.94
C ARG A 103 2.59 -6.19 1.50
N THR A 104 2.26 -7.14 2.35
CA THR A 104 1.89 -8.46 1.90
C THR A 104 0.63 -8.19 1.12
N ASP A 105 0.72 -8.21 -0.21
CA ASP A 105 -0.46 -8.30 -1.04
C ASP A 105 -1.25 -9.49 -0.47
N VAL A 106 -2.31 -9.19 0.27
CA VAL A 106 -3.18 -10.23 0.79
C VAL A 106 -3.77 -10.85 -0.46
N GLY A 107 -3.50 -12.14 -0.68
CA GLY A 107 -3.97 -12.83 -1.88
C GLY A 107 -5.49 -12.61 -2.05
N PRO A 108 -6.05 -12.82 -3.25
CA PRO A 108 -7.44 -12.48 -3.55
C PRO A 108 -8.44 -13.07 -2.54
N ILE A 109 -8.13 -14.23 -1.97
CA ILE A 109 -8.92 -14.86 -0.90
C ILE A 109 -8.87 -14.04 0.39
N GLN A 110 -7.69 -13.62 0.83
CA GLN A 110 -7.55 -12.85 2.07
C GLN A 110 -8.11 -11.43 1.91
N ALA A 111 -7.98 -10.81 0.74
CA ALA A 111 -8.66 -9.55 0.43
C ALA A 111 -10.19 -9.68 0.53
N LEU A 112 -10.76 -10.79 0.03
CA LEU A 112 -12.19 -11.08 0.15
C LEU A 112 -12.61 -11.32 1.60
N ILE A 113 -11.80 -12.02 2.39
CA ILE A 113 -12.05 -12.24 3.81
C ILE A 113 -12.08 -10.89 4.55
N ASP A 114 -11.08 -10.05 4.33
CA ASP A 114 -10.98 -8.72 4.96
C ASP A 114 -12.22 -7.85 4.62
N GLU A 115 -12.67 -7.90 3.37
CA GLU A 115 -13.88 -7.20 2.90
C GLU A 115 -15.16 -7.75 3.56
N LEU A 116 -15.30 -9.08 3.69
CA LEU A 116 -16.45 -9.70 4.36
C LEU A 116 -16.47 -9.36 5.86
N GLU A 117 -15.33 -9.37 6.53
CA GLU A 117 -15.20 -8.98 7.95
C GLU A 117 -15.55 -7.51 8.17
N PHE A 118 -15.10 -6.62 7.27
CA PHE A 118 -15.47 -5.21 7.29
C PHE A 118 -16.98 -5.04 7.13
N ASN A 119 -17.59 -5.67 6.12
CA ASN A 119 -19.02 -5.58 5.86
C ASN A 119 -19.86 -6.13 7.02
N ALA A 120 -19.43 -7.23 7.64
CA ALA A 120 -20.08 -7.77 8.83
C ALA A 120 -20.01 -6.78 10.01
N THR A 121 -18.88 -6.10 10.18
CA THR A 121 -18.71 -5.06 11.21
C THR A 121 -19.63 -3.86 10.96
N VAL A 122 -19.68 -3.37 9.72
CA VAL A 122 -20.57 -2.27 9.32
C VAL A 122 -22.03 -2.66 9.55
N ALA A 123 -22.44 -3.86 9.11
CA ALA A 123 -23.80 -4.36 9.29
C ALA A 123 -24.18 -4.49 10.78
N ALA A 124 -23.26 -4.97 11.62
CA ALA A 124 -23.48 -5.06 13.07
C ALA A 124 -23.55 -3.67 13.75
N SER A 125 -22.88 -2.66 13.19
CA SER A 125 -22.94 -1.28 13.68
C SER A 125 -24.09 -0.45 13.09
N ALA A 126 -24.80 -0.97 12.09
CA ALA A 126 -25.91 -0.27 11.45
C ALA A 126 -27.11 -0.08 12.40
N ASP A 127 -27.22 -0.88 13.45
CA ASP A 127 -28.22 -0.73 14.51
C ASP A 127 -27.89 0.41 15.51
N GLU A 128 -26.66 0.95 15.50
CA GLU A 128 -26.22 2.07 16.35
C GLU A 128 -26.23 3.42 15.64
N ILE A 129 -26.50 3.47 14.32
CA ILE A 129 -26.75 4.73 13.64
C ILE A 129 -28.12 5.22 14.12
N PRO A 130 -28.23 6.38 14.81
CA PRO A 130 -29.53 6.96 15.04
C PRO A 130 -30.11 7.21 13.66
N HIS A 131 -31.16 6.45 13.34
CA HIS A 131 -32.12 6.73 12.29
C HIS A 131 -32.14 8.25 12.04
N LEU A 132 -31.50 8.69 10.97
CA LEU A 132 -31.87 9.94 10.33
C LEU A 132 -33.32 9.69 9.93
N THR A 133 -34.24 10.08 10.82
CA THR A 133 -35.66 10.06 10.55
C THR A 133 -35.81 10.74 9.21
N THR A 134 -36.45 10.06 8.28
CA THR A 134 -36.82 10.58 6.97
C THR A 134 -37.95 11.60 7.14
N SER A 135 -37.74 12.59 8.02
CA SER A 135 -38.64 13.69 8.36
C SER A 135 -37.89 15.03 8.29
N ALA A 136 -36.89 15.11 7.41
CA ALA A 136 -36.27 16.38 7.03
C ALA A 136 -36.02 16.45 5.52
N LEU A 137 -36.87 15.78 4.72
CA LEU A 137 -37.10 16.21 3.34
C LEU A 137 -37.99 17.46 3.42
N LEU A 138 -37.39 18.62 3.74
CA LEU A 138 -38.00 19.86 3.27
C LEU A 138 -38.04 19.77 1.73
N PRO A 139 -39.19 20.05 1.09
CA PRO A 139 -39.24 20.08 -0.36
C PRO A 139 -38.24 21.13 -0.85
N LEU A 140 -37.30 20.70 -1.70
CA LEU A 140 -36.46 21.60 -2.48
C LEU A 140 -37.39 22.60 -3.18
N PRO A 141 -37.22 23.93 -3.01
CA PRO A 141 -37.98 24.89 -3.78
C PRO A 141 -37.72 24.62 -5.25
N ALA A 142 -38.80 24.58 -6.02
CA ALA A 142 -38.77 24.38 -7.46
C ALA A 142 -37.78 25.37 -8.09
N ARG A 143 -36.95 24.85 -8.98
CA ARG A 143 -35.96 25.60 -9.74
C ARG A 143 -36.63 26.73 -10.51
N GLU A 144 -36.46 27.95 -10.04
CA GLU A 144 -36.36 29.13 -10.87
C GLU A 144 -35.18 29.96 -10.32
N ASP A 145 -34.40 30.53 -11.25
CA ASP A 145 -33.46 31.65 -11.03
C ASP A 145 -31.97 31.30 -10.84
N VAL A 146 -31.29 31.25 -11.99
CA VAL A 146 -29.86 31.54 -12.12
C VAL A 146 -29.59 32.97 -11.64
N ILE A 147 -28.79 33.15 -10.58
CA ILE A 147 -28.12 34.43 -10.29
C ILE A 147 -26.64 34.17 -10.03
N LEU A 148 -25.82 34.68 -10.94
CA LEU A 148 -24.39 34.92 -10.79
C LEU A 148 -24.16 35.85 -9.58
N ALA A 149 -23.42 35.40 -8.57
CA ALA A 149 -22.80 36.28 -7.59
C ALA A 149 -21.35 35.88 -7.34
N ARG A 150 -20.45 36.73 -7.83
CA ARG A 150 -19.01 36.69 -7.63
C ARG A 150 -18.66 37.77 -6.62
N LEU A 151 -18.34 37.41 -5.37
CA LEU A 151 -17.65 38.21 -4.34
C LEU A 151 -17.08 37.15 -3.37
N GLY A 152 -15.83 37.13 -2.91
CA GLY A 152 -14.86 38.15 -2.54
C GLY A 152 -14.12 37.57 -1.32
N HIS A 153 -12.84 37.92 -1.13
CA HIS A 153 -11.96 37.53 -0.02
C HIS A 153 -12.63 37.36 1.35
N GLU A 154 -12.17 36.40 2.17
CA GLU A 154 -11.61 36.70 3.51
C GLU A 154 -10.94 35.49 4.19
N GLN A 155 -9.91 35.81 4.99
CA GLN A 155 -9.05 34.93 5.76
C GLN A 155 -9.82 34.14 6.83
N ILE A 156 -9.46 32.87 7.05
CA ILE A 156 -9.80 32.17 8.29
C ILE A 156 -8.52 31.86 9.07
N LEU A 157 -8.47 32.52 10.22
CA LEU A 157 -7.51 32.47 11.31
C LEU A 157 -7.36 31.02 11.83
N LEU A 158 -6.13 30.50 11.85
CA LEU A 158 -5.75 29.30 12.60
C LEU A 158 -5.67 29.65 14.10
N VAL A 159 -6.72 29.34 14.87
CA VAL A 159 -6.65 29.31 16.34
C VAL A 159 -6.40 27.87 16.77
N GLY A 160 -5.28 27.67 17.47
CA GLY A 160 -4.78 26.38 17.90
C GLY A 160 -5.74 25.63 18.82
N MET A 161 -5.91 24.33 18.56
CA MET A 161 -6.49 23.38 19.50
C MET A 161 -5.35 22.66 20.26
N PRO A 162 -5.47 22.47 21.58
CA PRO A 162 -4.44 21.82 22.39
C PRO A 162 -4.34 20.32 22.05
N LEU A 163 -3.10 19.83 21.99
CA LEU A 163 -2.79 18.40 21.86
C LEU A 163 -3.38 17.63 23.05
N SER A 164 -4.41 16.83 22.80
CA SER A 164 -4.96 15.88 23.77
C SER A 164 -3.93 14.79 24.06
N PRO A 165 -3.74 14.37 25.33
CA PRO A 165 -2.77 13.35 25.68
C PRO A 165 -3.22 12.02 25.07
N ALA A 166 -2.35 11.43 24.26
CA ALA A 166 -2.50 10.11 23.65
C ALA A 166 -2.72 9.04 24.73
N ASN A 167 -3.98 8.81 25.13
CA ASN A 167 -4.30 7.92 26.23
C ASN A 167 -5.06 6.67 25.78
N ASP A 168 -4.46 5.55 26.17
CA ASP A 168 -5.11 4.36 26.73
C ASP A 168 -5.93 3.42 25.81
N PHE A 169 -6.59 3.92 24.76
CA PHE A 169 -7.46 3.08 23.93
C PHE A 169 -6.68 2.01 23.13
N SER A 170 -5.54 2.39 22.57
CA SER A 170 -4.70 1.50 21.75
C SER A 170 -3.97 0.44 22.58
N LYS A 171 -3.66 0.71 23.85
CA LYS A 171 -3.03 -0.27 24.75
C LYS A 171 -4.03 -1.33 25.22
N ARG A 172 -5.25 -0.92 25.61
CA ARG A 172 -6.33 -1.85 26.02
C ARG A 172 -6.79 -2.73 24.85
N ARG A 173 -6.92 -2.17 23.65
CA ARG A 173 -7.30 -2.93 22.44
C ARG A 173 -6.25 -4.00 22.07
N ARG A 174 -4.95 -3.69 22.19
CA ARG A 174 -3.85 -4.64 21.97
C ARG A 174 -3.77 -5.76 23.02
N ALA A 175 -4.12 -5.47 24.28
CA ALA A 175 -4.16 -6.49 25.34
C ALA A 175 -5.37 -7.43 25.17
N ALA A 176 -6.54 -6.89 24.84
CA ALA A 176 -7.76 -7.65 24.58
C ALA A 176 -7.64 -8.55 23.34
N MET A 177 -7.00 -8.07 22.25
CA MET A 177 -6.74 -8.90 21.07
C MET A 177 -5.75 -10.04 21.34
N ARG A 178 -4.72 -9.83 22.19
CA ARG A 178 -3.76 -10.88 22.56
C ARG A 178 -4.43 -12.02 23.33
N HIS A 179 -5.30 -11.71 24.29
CA HIS A 179 -6.04 -12.72 25.03
C HIS A 179 -7.00 -13.52 24.14
N LYS A 180 -7.72 -12.84 23.23
CA LYS A 180 -8.61 -13.50 22.26
C LYS A 180 -7.84 -14.39 21.28
N TRP A 181 -6.66 -13.97 20.83
CA TRP A 181 -5.82 -14.76 19.93
C TRP A 181 -5.25 -16.02 20.60
N HIS A 182 -4.83 -15.95 21.87
CA HIS A 182 -4.38 -17.14 22.60
C HIS A 182 -5.52 -18.12 22.91
N ALA A 183 -6.73 -17.63 23.22
CA ALA A 183 -7.90 -18.47 23.42
C ALA A 183 -8.36 -19.16 22.12
N ALA A 184 -8.40 -18.43 21.00
CA ALA A 184 -8.71 -19.00 19.69
C ALA A 184 -7.65 -20.02 19.25
N ARG A 185 -6.36 -19.73 19.48
CA ARG A 185 -5.26 -20.66 19.19
C ARG A 185 -5.29 -21.93 20.06
N ALA A 186 -5.82 -21.85 21.28
CA ALA A 186 -6.04 -23.01 22.14
C ALA A 186 -7.20 -23.88 21.64
N GLN A 187 -8.26 -23.28 21.08
CA GLN A 187 -9.38 -24.00 20.46
C GLN A 187 -9.00 -24.64 19.10
N ILE A 188 -8.08 -24.04 18.34
CA ILE A 188 -7.60 -24.57 17.04
C ILE A 188 -6.63 -25.76 17.20
N LYS A 189 -6.15 -26.07 18.42
CA LYS A 189 -5.58 -27.39 18.72
C LYS A 189 -6.70 -28.44 18.84
N ALA A 190 -7.50 -28.54 17.80
CA ALA A 190 -8.61 -29.44 17.73
C ALA A 190 -8.08 -30.89 17.58
N PRO A 191 -8.71 -31.89 18.24
CA PRO A 191 -8.28 -33.29 18.25
C PRO A 191 -7.94 -33.87 16.87
N TRP A 192 -8.65 -33.41 15.82
CA TRP A 192 -8.43 -33.82 14.44
C TRP A 192 -7.03 -33.48 13.91
N VAL A 193 -6.38 -32.40 14.37
CA VAL A 193 -5.02 -32.04 13.92
C VAL A 193 -3.99 -33.05 14.46
N THR A 194 -4.20 -33.54 15.67
CA THR A 194 -3.38 -34.58 16.29
C THR A 194 -3.58 -35.92 15.58
N GLU A 195 -4.83 -36.23 15.24
CA GLU A 195 -5.24 -37.43 14.51
C GLU A 195 -4.73 -37.43 13.06
N LEU A 196 -4.77 -36.28 12.38
CA LEU A 196 -4.21 -36.09 11.04
C LEU A 196 -2.68 -36.24 11.04
N LYS A 197 -2.00 -35.69 12.05
CA LYS A 197 -0.54 -35.87 12.22
C LYS A 197 -0.16 -37.31 12.52
N ALA A 198 -0.97 -38.03 13.29
CA ALA A 198 -0.78 -39.47 13.54
C ALA A 198 -0.99 -40.29 12.26
N LYS A 199 -1.99 -39.95 11.44
CA LYS A 199 -2.29 -40.58 10.15
C LYS A 199 -1.21 -40.30 9.09
N VAL A 200 -0.68 -39.08 9.04
CA VAL A 200 0.48 -38.74 8.19
C VAL A 200 1.74 -39.48 8.64
N ARG A 201 1.95 -39.63 9.95
CA ARG A 201 3.06 -40.46 10.47
C ARG A 201 2.89 -41.94 10.13
N SER A 202 1.70 -42.51 10.22
CA SER A 202 1.48 -43.92 9.84
C SER A 202 1.55 -44.14 8.32
N MET A 203 1.29 -43.11 7.51
CA MET A 203 1.47 -43.14 6.04
C MET A 203 2.94 -43.02 5.61
N SER A 204 3.84 -42.51 6.45
CA SER A 204 5.28 -42.42 6.15
C SER A 204 6.01 -43.78 6.09
N GLY A 205 5.33 -44.87 6.44
CA GLY A 205 5.80 -46.24 6.13
C GLY A 205 5.76 -46.57 4.64
N TRP A 206 4.83 -45.96 3.88
CA TRP A 206 4.60 -46.29 2.46
C TRP A 206 5.67 -45.68 1.53
N THR A 207 6.27 -44.55 1.93
CA THR A 207 7.33 -43.88 1.15
C THR A 207 8.66 -44.64 1.16
N ARG A 208 8.87 -45.56 2.10
CA ARG A 208 10.10 -46.36 2.18
C ARG A 208 10.08 -47.55 1.21
N ASP A 209 8.91 -48.11 0.92
CA ASP A 209 8.76 -49.24 0.00
C ASP A 209 8.75 -48.80 -1.49
N TYR A 210 8.32 -47.57 -1.79
CA TYR A 210 8.23 -47.08 -3.17
C TYR A 210 9.53 -46.46 -3.71
N PHE A 211 10.45 -46.03 -2.84
CA PHE A 211 11.72 -45.39 -3.22
C PHE A 211 12.98 -46.22 -2.85
N GLY A 212 12.82 -47.42 -2.29
CA GLY A 212 13.93 -48.28 -1.85
C GLY A 212 14.63 -49.08 -2.96
N GLY A 213 14.66 -48.60 -4.20
CA GLY A 213 15.14 -49.35 -5.37
C GLY A 213 16.00 -48.57 -6.35
N LEU A 214 16.80 -47.62 -5.87
CA LEU A 214 17.86 -46.97 -6.66
C LEU A 214 19.13 -46.89 -5.80
N GLU A 215 19.82 -48.02 -5.70
CA GLU A 215 21.29 -48.07 -5.55
C GLU A 215 21.93 -48.23 -6.93
#